data_AF-A0A9D8L2R7-F1
#
_entry.id   AF-A0A9D8L2R7-F1
#
_cell.length_a   1.000
_cell.length_b   1.000
_cell.length_c   1.000
_cell.angle_alpha   90.00
_cell.angle_beta   90.00
_cell.angle_gamma   90.00
#
_symmetry.space_group_name_H-M   'P 1'
#
loop_
_entity.id
_entity.type
_entity.pdbx_description
1 polymer ?
#
loop_
_entity_poly.entity_id
_entity_poly.type
_entity_poly.pdbx_seq_one_letter_code
_entity_poly.pdbx_strand_id
1 'polypeptide(L)'
;MNQPADPSATAPVFTPMAQRFRGFLPVVVDVETGGFDWNRHALLEIAAIPLEMDENGLLLPGQTSCAHVVPAEGTDIDPKSLEVTGIVLDH
;
A
#
# COMPACT_ATOMS: atom_id res chain seq x y z
N MET A 1 33.51 33.53 -26.24
CA MET A 1 33.95 32.13 -26.28
C MET A 1 32.78 31.30 -25.79
N ASN A 2 32.00 30.74 -26.72
CA ASN A 2 30.91 29.83 -26.37
C ASN A 2 31.55 28.47 -26.10
N GLN A 3 31.49 28.02 -24.85
CA GLN A 3 31.85 26.65 -24.50
C GLN A 3 30.73 25.74 -25.01
N PRO A 4 31.01 24.66 -25.75
CA PRO A 4 29.97 23.70 -26.11
C PRO A 4 29.51 22.97 -24.84
N ALA A 5 28.21 22.77 -24.71
CA ALA A 5 27.63 21.93 -23.66
C ALA A 5 28.19 20.51 -23.76
N ASP A 6 28.55 19.94 -22.61
CA ASP A 6 29.14 18.62 -22.47
C ASP A 6 28.10 17.52 -22.83
N PRO A 7 28.33 16.65 -23.84
CA PRO A 7 27.35 15.68 -24.30
C PRO A 7 27.23 14.44 -23.39
N SER A 8 27.91 14.40 -22.24
CA SER A 8 27.97 13.23 -21.35
C SER A 8 26.87 13.14 -20.29
N ALA A 9 25.67 13.66 -20.58
CA ALA A 9 24.49 13.31 -19.79
C ALA A 9 24.16 11.83 -20.05
N THR A 10 24.84 10.94 -19.33
CA THR A 10 24.59 9.50 -19.35
C THR A 10 23.12 9.27 -19.07
N ALA A 11 22.44 8.58 -19.99
CA ALA A 11 21.05 8.17 -19.80
C ALA A 11 20.90 7.50 -18.42
N PRO A 12 19.79 7.74 -17.70
CA PRO A 12 19.57 7.14 -16.39
C PRO A 12 19.71 5.62 -16.51
N VAL A 13 20.54 5.04 -15.64
CA VAL A 13 20.73 3.59 -15.60
C VAL A 13 19.45 2.98 -15.02
N PHE A 14 18.71 2.25 -15.84
CA PHE A 14 17.53 1.50 -15.40
C PHE A 14 17.92 0.58 -14.24
N THR A 15 17.23 0.74 -13.10
CA THR A 15 17.39 -0.11 -11.93
C THR A 15 16.13 -0.96 -11.79
N PRO A 16 16.20 -2.29 -11.93
CA PRO A 16 15.03 -3.15 -11.72
C PRO A 16 14.48 -3.00 -10.30
N MET A 17 13.15 -3.04 -10.13
CA MET A 17 12.47 -2.98 -8.82
C MET A 17 13.10 -3.93 -7.79
N ALA A 18 13.43 -5.16 -8.19
CA ALA A 18 14.04 -6.16 -7.33
C ALA A 18 15.36 -5.72 -6.67
N GLN A 19 16.09 -4.78 -7.27
CA GLN A 19 17.34 -4.25 -6.70
C GLN A 19 17.10 -3.01 -5.83
N ARG A 20 15.97 -2.31 -6.01
CA ARG A 20 15.65 -1.06 -5.30
C ARG A 20 15.47 -1.25 -3.79
N PHE A 21 14.90 -2.39 -3.40
CA PHE A 21 14.58 -2.73 -2.01
C PHE A 21 15.17 -4.08 -1.59
N ARG A 22 16.37 -4.42 -2.09
CA ARG A 22 17.11 -5.65 -1.71
C ARG A 22 16.28 -6.94 -1.89
N GLY A 23 15.45 -6.99 -2.94
CA GLY A 23 14.59 -8.13 -3.27
C GLY A 23 13.18 -8.06 -2.71
N PHE A 24 12.84 -7.07 -1.86
CA PHE A 24 11.47 -6.89 -1.37
C PHE A 24 10.59 -6.16 -2.38
N LEU A 25 9.32 -6.55 -2.47
CA LEU A 25 8.27 -5.82 -3.18
C LEU A 25 7.48 -4.98 -2.17
N PRO A 26 7.52 -3.64 -2.23
CA PRO A 26 6.69 -2.82 -1.38
C PRO A 26 5.21 -2.95 -1.76
N VAL A 27 4.36 -3.08 -0.74
CA VAL A 27 2.90 -3.10 -0.88
C VAL A 27 2.35 -2.10 0.13
N VAL A 28 1.58 -1.12 -0.36
CA VAL A 28 0.83 -0.21 0.50
C VAL A 28 -0.38 -0.97 1.02
N VAL A 29 -0.59 -0.94 2.33
CA VAL A 29 -1.71 -1.61 3.00
C VAL A 29 -2.39 -0.62 3.90
N ASP A 30 -3.72 -0.61 3.84
CA ASP A 30 -4.59 0.09 4.77
C ASP A 30 -5.67 -0.87 5.27
N VAL A 31 -6.09 -0.71 6.52
CA VAL A 31 -7.05 -1.59 7.17
C VAL A 31 -8.02 -0.81 8.02
N GLU A 32 -9.28 -1.24 8.00
CA GLU A 32 -10.29 -0.80 8.94
C GLU A 32 -10.58 -1.91 9.93
N THR A 33 -10.67 -1.56 11.21
CA THR A 33 -10.74 -2.53 12.32
C THR A 33 -11.87 -2.20 13.27
N GLY A 34 -12.35 -3.21 13.98
CA GLY A 34 -13.33 -3.07 15.05
C GLY A 34 -12.76 -2.43 16.32
N GLY A 35 -11.52 -1.93 16.33
CA GLY A 35 -10.90 -1.29 17.49
C GLY A 35 -9.37 -1.37 17.46
N PHE A 36 -8.73 -0.70 18.42
CA PHE A 36 -7.27 -0.50 18.40
C PHE A 36 -6.42 -1.72 18.83
N ASP A 37 -6.97 -2.64 19.62
CA ASP A 37 -6.27 -3.86 20.05
C ASP A 37 -6.35 -4.96 18.98
N TRP A 38 -5.23 -5.26 18.32
CA TRP A 38 -5.10 -6.22 17.24
C TRP A 38 -5.27 -7.70 17.67
N ASN A 39 -5.11 -8.03 18.96
CA ASN A 39 -5.36 -9.40 19.44
C ASN A 39 -6.83 -9.68 19.72
N ARG A 40 -7.64 -8.63 19.79
CA ARG A 40 -9.00 -8.68 20.30
C ARG A 40 -10.02 -8.21 19.28
N HIS A 41 -9.75 -7.14 18.54
CA HIS A 41 -10.74 -6.57 17.64
C HIS A 41 -10.65 -7.11 16.22
N ALA A 42 -11.81 -7.19 15.56
CA ALA A 42 -11.94 -7.72 14.22
C ALA A 42 -11.21 -6.86 13.16
N LEU A 43 -10.67 -7.50 12.13
CA LEU A 43 -10.39 -6.83 10.85
C LEU A 43 -11.70 -6.75 10.07
N LEU A 44 -12.04 -5.57 9.55
CA LEU A 44 -13.31 -5.31 8.88
C LEU A 44 -13.13 -5.00 7.39
N GLU A 45 -12.08 -4.30 7.00
CA GLU A 45 -11.72 -4.06 5.60
C GLU A 45 -10.20 -4.07 5.42
N ILE A 46 -9.76 -4.41 4.22
CA ILE A 46 -8.36 -4.31 3.82
C ILE A 46 -8.25 -3.82 2.38
N ALA A 47 -7.32 -2.89 2.14
CA ALA A 47 -6.85 -2.53 0.81
C ALA A 47 -5.35 -2.83 0.71
N ALA A 48 -4.93 -3.40 -0.42
CA ALA A 48 -3.54 -3.71 -0.72
C ALA A 48 -3.19 -3.26 -2.14
N ILE A 49 -2.09 -2.51 -2.27
CA ILE A 49 -1.62 -1.94 -3.54
C ILE A 49 -0.11 -2.20 -3.66
N PRO A 50 0.34 -3.19 -4.46
CA PRO A 50 1.75 -3.35 -4.76
C PRO A 50 2.27 -2.12 -5.50
N LEU A 51 3.50 -1.71 -5.21
CA LEU A 51 4.15 -0.66 -6.00
C LEU A 51 4.78 -1.25 -7.26
N GLU A 52 4.59 -0.54 -8.37
CA GLU A 52 5.30 -0.74 -9.62
C GLU A 52 6.37 0.34 -9.80
N MET A 53 7.27 0.15 -10.77
CA MET A 53 8.32 1.12 -11.09
C MET A 53 8.44 1.26 -12.59
N ASP A 54 8.40 2.51 -13.07
CA ASP A 54 8.57 2.82 -14.48
C ASP A 54 10.05 2.80 -14.91
N GLU A 55 10.29 3.04 -16.19
CA GLU A 55 11.63 3.08 -16.79
C GLU A 55 12.52 4.22 -16.24
N ASN A 56 11.94 5.27 -15.66
CA ASN A 56 12.65 6.38 -15.03
C ASN A 56 12.95 6.12 -13.54
N GLY A 57 12.54 4.97 -13.00
CA GLY A 57 12.72 4.62 -11.60
C GLY A 57 11.70 5.26 -10.66
N LEU A 58 10.61 5.83 -11.18
CA LEU A 58 9.53 6.40 -10.38
C LEU A 58 8.59 5.31 -9.89
N LEU A 59 8.18 5.40 -8.61
CA LEU A 59 7.24 4.46 -8.00
C LEU A 59 5.81 4.86 -8.33
N LEU A 60 5.02 3.88 -8.74
CA LEU A 60 3.63 4.05 -9.13
C LEU A 60 2.76 3.04 -8.38
N PRO A 61 1.50 3.39 -8.03
CA PRO A 61 0.54 2.40 -7.56
C PRO A 61 0.27 1.36 -8.66
N GLY A 62 0.43 0.08 -8.35
CA GLY A 62 0.03 -1.03 -9.21
C GLY A 62 -1.45 -1.36 -9.07
N GLN A 63 -1.79 -2.63 -9.33
CA GLN A 63 -3.17 -3.10 -9.23
C GLN A 63 -3.72 -3.01 -7.79
N THR A 64 -4.73 -2.17 -7.58
CA THR A 64 -5.45 -2.09 -6.30
C THR A 64 -6.34 -3.30 -6.08
N SER A 65 -6.25 -3.88 -4.88
CA SER A 65 -7.20 -4.89 -4.38
C SER A 65 -7.80 -4.40 -3.08
N CYS A 66 -9.11 -4.55 -2.91
CA CYS A 66 -9.80 -4.26 -1.66
C CYS A 66 -10.83 -5.35 -1.36
N ALA A 67 -11.11 -5.56 -0.07
CA ALA A 67 -12.13 -6.51 0.38
C ALA A 67 -12.74 -6.07 1.71
N HIS A 68 -14.04 -6.30 1.83
CA HIS A 68 -14.69 -6.41 3.14
C HIS A 68 -14.36 -7.78 3.75
N VAL A 69 -14.09 -7.80 5.05
CA VAL A 69 -13.64 -8.98 5.78
C VAL A 69 -14.71 -9.36 6.78
N VAL A 70 -15.14 -10.62 6.72
CA VAL A 70 -16.04 -11.18 7.73
C VAL A 70 -15.27 -11.28 9.05
N PRO A 71 -15.76 -10.68 10.15
CA PRO A 71 -15.11 -10.76 11.45
C PRO A 71 -14.81 -12.20 11.86
N ALA A 72 -13.58 -12.45 12.31
CA ALA A 72 -13.19 -13.77 12.80
C ALA A 72 -13.96 -14.10 14.10
N GLU A 73 -14.29 -15.38 14.29
CA GLU A 73 -14.99 -15.84 15.49
C GLU A 73 -14.21 -15.46 16.77
N GLY A 74 -14.92 -14.93 17.77
CA GLY A 74 -14.35 -14.52 19.05
C GLY A 74 -13.64 -13.17 19.04
N THR A 75 -13.67 -12.43 17.92
CA THR A 75 -13.20 -11.04 17.89
C THR A 75 -14.29 -10.07 18.32
N ASP A 76 -13.88 -9.00 19.01
CA ASP A 76 -14.77 -7.94 19.47
C ASP A 76 -14.85 -6.80 18.44
N ILE A 77 -15.93 -6.02 18.52
CA ILE A 77 -16.09 -4.77 17.75
C ILE A 77 -16.53 -3.68 18.72
N ASP A 78 -15.73 -2.63 18.87
CA ASP A 78 -16.08 -1.41 19.57
C ASP A 78 -17.07 -0.62 18.70
N PRO A 79 -18.28 -0.30 19.20
CA PRO A 79 -19.24 0.53 18.48
C PRO A 79 -18.65 1.87 17.98
N LYS A 80 -17.70 2.46 18.71
CA LYS A 80 -17.05 3.70 18.29
C LYS A 80 -16.20 3.53 17.03
N SER A 81 -15.64 2.35 16.81
CA SER A 81 -14.92 2.08 15.55
C SER A 81 -15.88 2.06 14.37
N LEU A 82 -17.09 1.53 14.53
CA LEU A 82 -18.10 1.58 13.48
C LEU A 82 -18.60 3.00 13.23
N GLU A 83 -18.73 3.83 14.27
CA GLU A 83 -19.07 5.25 14.12
C GLU A 83 -18.01 6.04 13.34
N VAL A 84 -16.72 5.72 13.54
CA VAL A 84 -15.60 6.39 12.85
C VAL A 84 -15.46 5.92 11.41
N THR A 85 -15.55 4.60 11.18
CA THR A 85 -15.34 3.99 9.85
C THR A 85 -16.58 4.07 8.96
N GLY A 86 -17.77 4.14 9.55
CA GLY A 86 -19.04 4.11 8.83
C GLY A 86 -19.44 2.71 8.34
N ILE A 87 -18.73 1.65 8.76
CA ILE A 87 -18.97 0.27 8.32
C ILE A 87 -20.29 -0.28 8.92
N VAL A 88 -21.07 -0.95 8.08
CA VAL A 88 -22.29 -1.69 8.46
C VAL A 88 -22.05 -3.17 8.16
N LEU A 89 -22.02 -4.02 9.19
CA LEU A 89 -21.53 -5.40 9.07
C LEU A 89 -22.47 -6.36 8.30
N ASP A 90 -23.78 -6.10 8.31
CA ASP A 90 -24.81 -7.03 7.82
C ASP A 90 -25.42 -6.61 6.47
N HIS A 91 -24.69 -5.86 5.63
CA HIS A 91 -25.19 -5.33 4.36
C HIS A 91 -24.41 -5.82 3.13
#